data_AF-A0A8K0K9V7-F1
#
_entry.id   AF-A0A8K0K9V7-F1
#
_cell.length_a   1.000
_cell.length_b   1.000
_cell.length_c   1.000
_cell.angle_alpha   90.00
_cell.angle_beta   90.00
_cell.angle_gamma   90.00
#
_symmetry.space_group_name_H-M   'P 1'
#
loop_
_entity.id
_entity.type
_entity.pdbx_description
1 polymer ?
#
loop_
_entity_poly.entity_id
_entity_poly.type
_entity_poly.pdbx_seq_one_letter_code
_entity_poly.pdbx_strand_id
1 'polypeptide(L)'
;MIYDKCLEERNATMMSYYSSLASISSTHSPLLGWSPSNGSIAAYTAYLQSTAIPDLPNLPECDLEKELDNSAAGTGLAFIIFTEAINQFPGAQFWSVLFFLMLFTLGIDSQFGTLEGVVTSVVDMKLFPNLRKEILTGGLCLLCCLISMAFAHGAGNYVFVLFDDFSGNFPLLIIAFFECIGVSYVYGLKRFADDIELMTGRRPGLYWQACWKYLSPLAMLSILVASFAEIATEGSGYPAWVASRGETENREWPNWAVGLIAVLILASALWIPGVAIARAFGVVIVEDEETAWFPREELRELHGVCPHRVTMAETLLFCIREDGSEGLCCPTRPPDGEEDEDDDT
;
A
#
# COMPACT_ATOMS: atom_id res chain seq x y z
N MET A 1 -15.29 24.15 7.21
CA MET A 1 -14.01 23.64 6.65
C MET A 1 -12.99 24.76 6.46
N ILE A 2 -11.77 24.45 6.02
CA ILE A 2 -10.79 25.46 5.56
C ILE A 2 -11.34 26.18 4.33
N TYR A 3 -12.00 25.46 3.40
CA TYR A 3 -12.71 26.05 2.28
C TYR A 3 -13.85 26.99 2.72
N ASP A 4 -14.72 26.57 3.66
CA ASP A 4 -15.77 27.49 4.16
C ASP A 4 -15.20 28.68 4.91
N LYS A 5 -14.14 28.49 5.70
CA LYS A 5 -13.45 29.60 6.38
C LYS A 5 -12.79 30.53 5.39
N CYS A 6 -12.19 30.00 4.31
CA CYS A 6 -11.66 30.78 3.20
C CYS A 6 -12.78 31.56 2.51
N LEU A 7 -13.93 30.94 2.27
CA LEU A 7 -15.11 31.60 1.72
C LEU A 7 -15.66 32.68 2.65
N GLU A 8 -15.75 32.43 3.96
CA GLU A 8 -16.15 33.40 4.98
C GLU A 8 -15.18 34.57 5.05
N GLU A 9 -13.87 34.30 5.02
CA GLU A 9 -12.81 35.31 5.04
C GLU A 9 -12.80 36.13 3.74
N ARG A 10 -13.00 35.49 2.58
CA ARG A 10 -13.20 36.15 1.29
C ARG A 10 -14.44 37.04 1.30
N ASN A 11 -15.56 36.54 1.83
CA ASN A 11 -16.82 37.29 1.94
C ASN A 11 -16.69 38.46 2.93
N ALA A 12 -16.00 38.27 4.06
CA ALA A 12 -15.73 39.32 5.03
C ALA A 12 -14.81 40.40 4.46
N THR A 13 -13.77 40.00 3.71
CA THR A 13 -12.84 40.91 3.03
C THR A 13 -13.59 41.71 1.96
N MET A 14 -14.43 41.07 1.15
CA MET A 14 -15.32 41.77 0.19
C MET A 14 -16.28 42.74 0.90
N MET A 15 -16.93 42.33 2.00
CA MET A 15 -17.85 43.20 2.74
C MET A 15 -17.14 44.42 3.35
N SER A 16 -15.90 44.26 3.82
CA SER A 16 -15.09 45.38 4.31
C SER A 16 -14.68 46.34 3.18
N TYR A 17 -14.38 45.80 1.99
CA TYR A 17 -14.06 46.59 0.81
C TYR A 17 -15.27 47.37 0.28
N TYR A 18 -16.44 46.73 0.17
CA TYR A 18 -17.68 47.39 -0.25
C TYR A 18 -18.16 48.44 0.76
N SER A 19 -18.00 48.20 2.07
CA SER A 19 -18.34 49.20 3.09
C SER A 19 -17.38 50.40 3.07
N SER A 20 -16.08 50.17 2.79
CA SER A 20 -15.11 51.24 2.52
C SER A 20 -15.50 52.06 1.30
N LEU A 21 -15.83 51.43 0.17
CA LEU A 21 -16.31 52.12 -1.04
C LEU A 21 -17.61 52.91 -0.79
N ALA A 22 -18.55 52.36 -0.01
CA ALA A 22 -19.79 53.06 0.36
C ALA A 22 -19.53 54.30 1.24
N SER A 23 -18.50 54.28 2.08
CA SER A 23 -18.08 55.44 2.88
C SER A 23 -17.43 56.57 2.05
N ILE A 24 -16.77 56.22 0.94
CA ILE A 24 -16.22 57.17 -0.03
C ILE A 24 -17.35 57.80 -0.86
N SER A 25 -18.36 57.01 -1.22
CA SER A 25 -19.56 57.49 -1.93
C SER A 25 -20.39 58.48 -1.08
N SER A 26 -20.49 58.28 0.23
CA SER A 26 -21.24 59.19 1.12
C SER A 26 -20.49 60.48 1.47
N THR A 27 -19.16 60.49 1.40
CA THR A 27 -18.33 61.69 1.60
C THR A 27 -18.20 62.55 0.33
N HIS A 28 -18.38 61.97 -0.85
CA HIS A 28 -18.48 62.69 -2.13
C HIS A 28 -19.93 62.92 -2.58
N SER A 29 -20.69 63.66 -1.76
CA SER A 29 -21.96 64.27 -2.17
C SER A 29 -21.82 65.80 -2.34
N PRO A 30 -20.94 66.25 -3.24
CA PRO A 30 -21.42 67.21 -4.22
C PRO A 30 -21.00 66.76 -5.64
N LEU A 31 -21.64 67.32 -6.65
CA LEU A 31 -21.39 67.11 -8.09
C LEU A 31 -22.41 66.23 -8.85
N LEU A 32 -23.69 66.35 -8.52
CA LEU A 32 -24.78 66.27 -9.51
C LEU A 32 -24.92 67.56 -10.35
N GLY A 33 -23.84 68.31 -10.56
CA GLY A 33 -23.90 69.66 -11.13
C GLY A 33 -22.69 70.11 -11.95
N TRP A 34 -21.81 69.22 -12.41
CA TRP A 34 -20.71 69.61 -13.29
C TRP A 34 -21.02 69.31 -14.75
N SER A 35 -21.27 70.39 -15.49
CA SER A 35 -21.37 70.42 -16.95
C SER A 35 -19.96 70.35 -17.57
N PRO A 36 -19.75 69.58 -18.65
CA PRO A 36 -18.43 69.31 -19.23
C PRO A 36 -18.01 70.43 -20.20
N SER A 37 -18.02 71.70 -19.77
CA SER A 37 -17.79 72.81 -20.69
C SER A 37 -16.44 73.51 -20.60
N ASN A 38 -15.47 73.10 -19.77
CA ASN A 38 -14.10 73.67 -19.84
C ASN A 38 -12.95 72.92 -19.12
N GLY A 39 -13.06 71.61 -18.89
CA GLY A 39 -11.98 70.80 -18.30
C GLY A 39 -11.32 69.88 -19.32
N SER A 40 -9.99 69.89 -19.40
CA SER A 40 -9.24 68.90 -20.19
C SER A 40 -9.53 67.48 -19.69
N ILE A 41 -9.53 66.49 -20.58
CA ILE A 41 -9.69 65.06 -20.25
C ILE A 41 -8.70 64.64 -19.14
N ALA A 42 -7.53 65.28 -19.08
CA ALA A 42 -6.52 65.12 -18.04
C ALA A 42 -7.01 65.45 -16.62
N ALA A 43 -7.91 66.43 -16.46
CA ALA A 43 -8.49 66.78 -15.16
C ALA A 43 -9.54 65.75 -14.71
N TYR A 44 -10.26 65.14 -15.66
CA TYR A 44 -11.22 64.08 -15.37
C TYR A 44 -10.52 62.76 -15.02
N THR A 45 -9.41 62.44 -15.72
CA THR A 45 -8.55 61.30 -15.37
C THR A 45 -7.82 61.53 -14.04
N ALA A 46 -7.37 62.75 -13.75
CA ALA A 46 -6.79 63.10 -12.46
C ALA A 46 -7.81 63.04 -11.31
N TYR A 47 -9.09 63.38 -11.58
CA TYR A 47 -10.16 63.25 -10.59
C TYR A 47 -10.52 61.80 -10.31
N LEU A 48 -10.64 60.96 -11.35
CA LEU A 48 -10.78 59.50 -11.22
C LEU A 48 -9.59 58.84 -10.50
N GLN A 49 -8.39 59.41 -10.66
CA GLN A 49 -7.18 58.96 -9.97
C GLN A 49 -7.08 59.50 -8.53
N SER A 50 -7.84 60.57 -8.20
CA SER A 50 -7.94 61.13 -6.85
C SER A 50 -9.06 60.51 -6.00
N THR A 51 -10.11 59.97 -6.65
CA THR A 51 -11.04 59.05 -6.01
C THR A 51 -10.30 57.73 -5.84
N ALA A 52 -9.69 57.55 -4.67
CA ALA A 52 -9.07 56.31 -4.28
C ALA A 52 -10.11 55.18 -4.32
N ILE A 53 -10.27 54.53 -5.47
CA ILE A 53 -10.69 53.13 -5.49
C ILE A 53 -9.52 52.43 -4.80
N PRO A 54 -9.69 51.89 -3.59
CA PRO A 54 -8.62 51.16 -2.94
C PRO A 54 -8.21 50.03 -3.90
N ASP A 55 -6.91 49.77 -4.03
CA ASP A 55 -6.43 48.61 -4.79
C ASP A 55 -7.26 47.38 -4.39
N LEU A 56 -7.66 46.57 -5.38
CA LEU A 56 -8.44 45.36 -5.13
C LEU A 56 -7.71 44.54 -4.05
N PRO A 57 -8.34 44.27 -2.89
CA PRO A 57 -7.69 43.50 -1.86
C PRO A 57 -7.33 42.13 -2.42
N ASN A 58 -6.13 41.63 -2.07
CA ASN A 58 -5.75 40.26 -2.39
C ASN A 58 -6.80 39.31 -1.78
N LEU A 59 -7.66 38.77 -2.63
CA LEU A 59 -8.66 37.80 -2.21
C LEU A 59 -7.97 36.45 -2.06
N PRO A 60 -8.23 35.71 -0.97
CA PRO A 60 -7.76 34.34 -0.88
C PRO A 60 -8.42 33.52 -2.00
N GLU A 61 -7.59 32.80 -2.76
CA GLU A 61 -8.03 31.91 -3.84
C GLU A 61 -8.54 30.61 -3.21
N CYS A 62 -9.86 30.54 -3.01
CA CYS A 62 -10.52 29.37 -2.44
C CYS A 62 -10.87 28.39 -3.55
N ASP A 63 -10.01 27.41 -3.80
CA ASP A 63 -10.24 26.35 -4.78
C ASP A 63 -10.55 25.02 -4.07
N LEU A 64 -11.78 24.54 -4.23
CA LEU A 64 -12.22 23.27 -3.66
C LEU A 64 -11.52 22.08 -4.34
N GLU A 65 -11.18 22.19 -5.62
CA GLU A 65 -10.56 21.12 -6.41
C GLU A 65 -9.13 20.87 -5.93
N LYS A 66 -8.37 21.94 -5.67
CA LYS A 66 -7.03 21.88 -5.09
C LYS A 66 -7.02 21.25 -3.68
N GLU A 67 -8.02 21.57 -2.85
CA GLU A 67 -8.17 20.97 -1.51
C GLU A 67 -8.59 19.49 -1.57
N LEU A 68 -9.40 19.12 -2.58
CA LEU A 68 -9.80 17.75 -2.83
C LEU A 68 -8.61 16.90 -3.32
N ASP A 69 -7.83 17.41 -4.27
CA ASP A 69 -6.63 16.74 -4.80
C ASP A 69 -5.58 16.50 -3.71
N ASN A 70 -5.39 17.48 -2.82
CA ASN A 70 -4.49 17.33 -1.67
C ASN A 70 -5.00 16.31 -0.63
N SER A 71 -6.29 15.99 -0.63
CA SER A 71 -6.94 15.12 0.37
C SER A 71 -7.41 13.76 -0.20
N ALA A 72 -7.20 13.51 -1.50
CA ALA A 72 -7.79 12.38 -2.23
C ALA A 72 -7.13 11.02 -1.96
N ALA A 73 -6.01 10.96 -1.23
CA ALA A 73 -5.28 9.73 -0.97
C ALA A 73 -5.38 9.26 0.50
N GLY A 74 -5.36 7.93 0.70
CA GLY A 74 -5.25 7.30 2.02
C GLY A 74 -6.44 7.57 2.95
N THR A 75 -6.14 7.85 4.23
CA THR A 75 -7.14 8.03 5.29
C THR A 75 -8.01 9.28 5.09
N GLY A 76 -7.51 10.31 4.40
CA GLY A 76 -8.26 11.54 4.11
C GLY A 76 -9.52 11.30 3.27
N LEU A 77 -9.46 10.36 2.34
CA LEU A 77 -10.59 10.02 1.48
C LEU A 77 -11.79 9.51 2.30
N ALA A 78 -11.56 8.61 3.27
CA ALA A 78 -12.60 8.06 4.14
C ALA A 78 -13.11 9.06 5.19
N PHE A 79 -12.20 9.79 5.85
CA PHE A 79 -12.53 10.60 7.03
C PHE A 79 -12.78 12.09 6.75
N ILE A 80 -12.52 12.56 5.52
CA ILE A 80 -12.75 13.96 5.11
C ILE A 80 -13.74 13.98 3.95
N ILE A 81 -13.39 13.37 2.82
CA ILE A 81 -14.18 13.47 1.58
C ILE A 81 -15.54 12.77 1.74
N PHE A 82 -15.54 11.51 2.19
CA PHE A 82 -16.80 10.78 2.36
C PHE A 82 -17.71 11.37 3.45
N THR A 83 -17.15 11.87 4.54
CA THR A 83 -17.94 12.52 5.60
C THR A 83 -18.58 13.82 5.11
N GLU A 84 -17.87 14.58 4.27
CA GLU A 84 -18.39 15.80 3.67
C GLU A 84 -19.54 15.50 2.70
N ALA A 85 -19.37 14.47 1.86
CA ALA A 85 -20.42 14.00 0.96
C ALA A 85 -21.67 13.54 1.73
N ILE A 86 -21.51 12.77 2.81
CA ILE A 86 -22.61 12.27 3.65
C ILE A 86 -23.39 13.42 4.29
N ASN A 87 -22.72 14.51 4.65
CA ASN A 87 -23.35 15.67 5.28
C ASN A 87 -24.35 16.40 4.34
N GLN A 88 -24.21 16.21 3.02
CA GLN A 88 -25.13 16.78 2.03
C GLN A 88 -26.43 15.97 1.87
N PHE A 89 -26.49 14.74 2.39
CA PHE A 89 -27.68 13.91 2.31
C PHE A 89 -28.73 14.29 3.38
N PRO A 90 -30.03 14.26 3.04
CA PRO A 90 -31.08 14.39 4.04
C PRO A 90 -31.02 13.19 5.01
N GLY A 91 -30.98 13.47 6.31
CA GLY A 91 -30.82 12.44 7.34
C GLY A 91 -29.37 11.94 7.51
N ALA A 92 -28.39 12.83 7.33
CA ALA A 92 -26.95 12.54 7.42
C ALA A 92 -26.52 11.69 8.64
N GLN A 93 -27.19 11.81 9.78
CA GLN A 93 -26.86 11.02 10.98
C GLN A 93 -27.01 9.51 10.75
N PHE A 94 -28.05 9.09 10.03
CA PHE A 94 -28.29 7.67 9.73
C PHE A 94 -27.20 7.12 8.81
N TRP A 95 -26.88 7.86 7.75
CA TRP A 95 -25.86 7.48 6.78
C TRP A 95 -24.44 7.45 7.38
N SER A 96 -24.13 8.39 8.28
CA SER A 96 -22.85 8.41 9.01
C SER A 96 -22.65 7.15 9.87
N VAL A 97 -23.68 6.72 10.62
CA VAL A 97 -23.61 5.50 11.43
C VAL A 97 -23.38 4.27 10.55
N LEU A 98 -24.11 4.12 9.44
CA LEU A 98 -23.93 2.99 8.53
C LEU A 98 -22.53 2.98 7.90
N PHE A 99 -22.02 4.15 7.50
CA PHE A 99 -20.70 4.27 6.89
C PHE A 99 -19.57 3.90 7.87
N PHE A 100 -19.59 4.43 9.09
CA PHE A 100 -18.58 4.09 10.08
C PHE A 100 -18.71 2.66 10.60
N LEU A 101 -19.93 2.12 10.70
CA LEU A 101 -20.14 0.71 11.04
C LEU A 101 -19.56 -0.20 9.96
N MET A 102 -19.75 0.13 8.68
CA MET A 102 -19.13 -0.60 7.56
C MET A 102 -17.60 -0.57 7.67
N LEU A 103 -16.98 0.60 7.86
CA LEU A 103 -15.52 0.71 8.01
C LEU A 103 -15.02 -0.10 9.22
N PHE A 104 -15.76 -0.09 10.33
CA PHE A 104 -15.44 -0.85 11.53
C PHE A 104 -15.50 -2.36 11.29
N THR A 105 -16.54 -2.86 10.63
CA THR A 105 -16.65 -4.30 10.31
C THR A 105 -15.58 -4.75 9.32
N LEU A 106 -15.26 -3.94 8.30
CA LEU A 106 -14.18 -4.26 7.34
C LEU A 106 -12.81 -4.36 8.03
N GLY A 107 -12.55 -3.45 8.98
CA GLY A 107 -11.34 -3.50 9.79
C GLY A 107 -11.28 -4.74 10.67
N ILE A 108 -12.37 -5.07 11.37
CA ILE A 108 -12.43 -6.22 12.28
C ILE A 108 -12.21 -7.55 11.55
N ASP A 109 -12.89 -7.77 10.43
CA ASP A 109 -12.81 -9.04 9.68
C ASP A 109 -11.38 -9.31 9.21
N SER A 110 -10.69 -8.27 8.75
CA SER A 110 -9.28 -8.35 8.33
C SER A 110 -8.36 -8.67 9.51
N GLN A 111 -8.57 -8.02 10.67
CA GLN A 111 -7.73 -8.22 11.86
C GLN A 111 -7.89 -9.62 12.46
N PHE A 112 -9.06 -10.25 12.36
CA PHE A 112 -9.23 -11.64 12.79
C PHE A 112 -8.31 -12.59 12.01
N GLY A 113 -8.25 -12.45 10.67
CA GLY A 113 -7.37 -13.27 9.84
C GLY A 113 -5.88 -13.04 10.17
N THR A 114 -5.46 -11.79 10.36
CA THR A 114 -4.07 -11.48 10.72
C THR A 114 -3.70 -12.05 12.09
N LEU A 115 -4.57 -11.88 13.10
CA LEU A 115 -4.34 -12.41 14.44
C LEU A 115 -4.31 -13.95 14.44
N GLU A 116 -5.24 -14.59 13.73
CA GLU A 116 -5.28 -16.06 13.63
C GLU A 116 -4.04 -16.62 12.95
N GLY A 117 -3.54 -15.97 11.89
CA GLY A 117 -2.29 -16.34 11.22
C GLY A 117 -1.11 -16.31 12.19
N VAL A 118 -0.92 -15.19 12.90
CA VAL A 118 0.19 -15.04 13.87
C VAL A 118 0.07 -16.03 15.02
N VAL A 119 -1.13 -16.17 15.62
CA VAL A 119 -1.35 -17.09 16.75
C VAL A 119 -1.09 -18.53 16.32
N THR A 120 -1.56 -18.94 15.14
CA THR A 120 -1.37 -20.30 14.64
C THR A 120 0.11 -20.58 14.41
N SER A 121 0.85 -19.67 13.74
CA SER A 121 2.30 -19.84 13.56
C SER A 121 3.08 -19.94 14.87
N VAL A 122 2.71 -19.18 15.90
CA VAL A 122 3.37 -19.24 17.23
C VAL A 122 3.06 -20.55 17.96
N VAL A 123 1.84 -21.07 17.82
CA VAL A 123 1.41 -22.34 18.42
C VAL A 123 2.09 -23.52 17.73
N ASP A 124 2.16 -23.52 16.40
CA ASP A 124 2.81 -24.57 15.61
C ASP A 124 4.31 -24.65 15.90
N MET A 125 4.99 -23.49 16.01
CA MET A 125 6.40 -23.41 16.43
C MET A 125 6.68 -23.88 17.88
N LYS A 126 5.65 -24.29 18.64
CA LYS A 126 5.75 -24.74 20.05
C LYS A 126 6.55 -23.80 20.95
N LEU A 127 6.49 -22.49 20.70
CA LEU A 127 7.26 -21.49 21.46
C LEU A 127 6.86 -21.45 22.94
N PHE A 128 5.58 -21.75 23.23
CA PHE A 128 5.01 -21.80 24.58
C PHE A 128 4.13 -23.05 24.77
N PRO A 129 4.73 -24.26 24.90
CA PRO A 129 3.99 -25.52 24.85
C PRO A 129 3.03 -25.73 26.02
N ASN A 130 3.24 -25.02 27.14
CA ASN A 130 2.43 -25.14 28.35
C ASN A 130 1.35 -24.04 28.49
N LEU A 131 1.30 -23.07 27.58
CA LEU A 131 0.27 -22.02 27.62
C LEU A 131 -0.99 -22.45 26.86
N ARG A 132 -2.15 -22.13 27.43
CA ARG A 132 -3.43 -22.27 26.73
C ARG A 132 -3.54 -21.23 25.62
N LYS A 133 -4.08 -21.61 24.46
CA LYS A 133 -4.22 -20.75 23.27
C LYS A 133 -4.95 -19.44 23.61
N GLU A 134 -5.96 -19.47 24.48
CA GLU A 134 -6.73 -18.29 24.86
C GLU A 134 -5.90 -17.27 25.65
N ILE A 135 -4.98 -17.73 26.50
CA ILE A 135 -4.09 -16.85 27.29
C ILE A 135 -3.03 -16.24 26.37
N LEU A 136 -2.50 -17.02 25.43
CA LEU A 136 -1.54 -16.55 24.44
C LEU A 136 -2.15 -15.46 23.55
N THR A 137 -3.34 -15.70 23.01
CA THR A 137 -4.07 -14.70 22.21
C THR A 137 -4.38 -13.46 23.02
N GLY A 138 -4.85 -13.61 24.27
CA GLY A 138 -5.12 -12.47 25.17
C GLY A 138 -3.87 -11.64 25.45
N GLY A 139 -2.73 -12.29 25.69
CA GLY A 139 -1.44 -11.62 25.90
C GLY A 139 -0.94 -10.87 24.66
N LEU A 140 -1.06 -11.50 23.48
CA LEU A 140 -0.70 -10.88 22.19
C LEU A 140 -1.58 -9.64 21.91
N CYS A 141 -2.90 -9.76 22.09
CA CYS A 141 -3.82 -8.63 21.92
C CYS A 141 -3.51 -7.48 22.89
N LEU A 142 -3.15 -7.79 24.14
CA LEU A 142 -2.78 -6.78 25.13
C LEU A 142 -1.48 -6.07 24.72
N LEU A 143 -0.47 -6.81 24.26
CA LEU A 143 0.77 -6.26 23.75
C LEU A 143 0.53 -5.36 22.53
N CYS A 144 -0.27 -5.80 21.56
CA CYS A 144 -0.65 -5.00 20.41
C CYS A 144 -1.40 -3.71 20.83
N CYS A 145 -2.28 -3.79 21.83
CA CYS A 145 -3.00 -2.63 22.37
C CYS A 145 -2.06 -1.61 23.04
N LEU A 146 -1.04 -2.08 23.77
CA LEU A 146 -0.05 -1.19 24.37
C LEU A 146 0.81 -0.49 23.30
N ILE A 147 1.19 -1.21 22.25
CA ILE A 147 1.96 -0.64 21.13
C ILE A 147 1.09 0.35 20.33
N SER A 148 -0.16 0.00 20.03
CA SER A 148 -1.06 0.86 19.25
C SER A 148 -1.40 2.17 19.96
N MET A 149 -1.33 2.21 21.30
CA MET A 149 -1.48 3.44 22.07
C MET A 149 -0.44 4.52 21.67
N ALA A 150 0.73 4.14 21.17
CA ALA A 150 1.71 5.09 20.65
C ALA A 150 1.19 5.87 19.43
N PHE A 151 0.30 5.27 18.63
CA PHE A 151 -0.34 5.91 17.47
C PHE A 151 -1.51 6.82 17.84
N ALA A 152 -2.01 6.76 19.08
CA ALA A 152 -3.08 7.64 19.57
C ALA A 152 -2.58 9.03 19.99
N HIS A 153 -1.27 9.31 19.87
CA HIS A 153 -0.71 10.61 20.20
C HIS A 153 -1.10 11.69 19.18
N GLY A 154 -0.98 12.98 19.53
CA GLY A 154 -1.33 14.09 18.63
C GLY A 154 -0.55 14.14 17.30
N ALA A 155 0.64 13.52 17.27
CA ALA A 155 1.46 13.34 16.07
C ALA A 155 1.38 11.90 15.50
N GLY A 156 0.45 11.08 16.00
CA GLY A 156 0.37 9.65 15.71
C GLY A 156 0.04 9.34 14.24
N ASN A 157 -0.66 10.23 13.55
CA ASN A 157 -0.92 10.10 12.11
C ASN A 157 0.39 10.03 11.29
N TYR A 158 1.42 10.83 11.63
CA TYR A 158 2.70 10.77 10.93
C TYR A 158 3.43 9.44 11.15
N VAL A 159 3.33 8.89 12.36
CA VAL A 159 3.88 7.56 12.66
C VAL A 159 3.08 6.49 11.92
N PHE A 160 1.75 6.61 11.86
CA PHE A 160 0.88 5.69 11.12
C PHE A 160 1.26 5.66 9.63
N VAL A 161 1.39 6.81 8.97
CA VAL A 161 1.80 6.92 7.56
C VAL A 161 3.18 6.30 7.34
N LEU A 162 4.14 6.54 8.23
CA LEU A 162 5.46 5.90 8.17
C LEU A 162 5.34 4.37 8.18
N PHE A 163 4.53 3.80 9.07
CA PHE A 163 4.35 2.36 9.13
C PHE A 163 3.60 1.82 7.91
N ASP A 164 2.57 2.52 7.41
CA ASP A 164 1.78 2.09 6.26
C ASP A 164 2.63 2.01 4.99
N ASP A 165 3.40 3.06 4.70
CA ASP A 165 4.21 3.17 3.48
C ASP A 165 5.38 2.16 3.49
N PHE A 166 6.07 2.02 4.62
CA PHE A 166 7.31 1.23 4.69
C PHE A 166 7.13 -0.20 5.19
N SER A 167 6.15 -0.49 6.07
CA SER A 167 5.93 -1.84 6.58
C SER A 167 5.12 -2.72 5.63
N GLY A 168 4.21 -2.12 4.85
CA GLY A 168 3.37 -2.86 3.91
C GLY A 168 4.08 -3.17 2.60
N ASN A 169 4.76 -2.19 2.01
CA ASN A 169 5.27 -2.30 0.65
C ASN A 169 6.52 -3.21 0.56
N PHE A 170 7.63 -2.81 1.19
CA PHE A 170 8.92 -3.51 1.01
C PHE A 170 8.95 -4.92 1.61
N PRO A 171 8.59 -5.13 2.90
CA PRO A 171 8.62 -6.46 3.51
C PRO A 171 7.76 -7.49 2.78
N LEU A 172 6.51 -7.16 2.46
CA LEU A 172 5.60 -8.10 1.82
C LEU A 172 6.07 -8.48 0.42
N LEU A 173 6.57 -7.54 -0.37
CA LEU A 173 7.13 -7.83 -1.70
C LEU A 173 8.37 -8.72 -1.62
N ILE A 174 9.28 -8.46 -0.68
CA ILE A 174 10.49 -9.28 -0.49
C ILE A 174 10.13 -10.70 -0.08
N ILE A 175 9.23 -10.86 0.90
CA ILE A 175 8.80 -12.18 1.38
C ILE A 175 8.08 -12.94 0.26
N ALA A 176 7.11 -12.32 -0.41
CA ALA A 176 6.36 -12.94 -1.50
C ALA A 176 7.26 -13.34 -2.68
N PHE A 177 8.30 -12.53 -2.98
CA PHE A 177 9.29 -12.86 -3.99
C PHE A 177 10.05 -14.14 -3.62
N PHE A 178 10.58 -14.23 -2.39
CA PHE A 178 11.29 -15.43 -1.94
C PHE A 178 10.38 -16.66 -1.83
N GLU A 179 9.12 -16.49 -1.45
CA GLU A 179 8.13 -17.58 -1.49
C GLU A 179 7.91 -18.11 -2.90
N CYS A 180 7.74 -17.23 -3.89
CA CYS A 180 7.59 -17.63 -5.29
C CYS A 180 8.83 -18.38 -5.81
N ILE A 181 10.03 -17.90 -5.48
CA ILE A 181 11.30 -18.54 -5.84
C ILE A 181 11.44 -19.90 -5.12
N GLY A 182 11.09 -19.96 -3.84
CA GLY A 182 11.10 -21.18 -3.03
C GLY A 182 10.21 -22.26 -3.63
N VAL A 183 8.96 -21.94 -3.96
CA VAL A 183 8.02 -22.91 -4.55
C VAL A 183 8.42 -23.29 -5.98
N SER A 184 8.78 -22.31 -6.82
CA SER A 184 8.95 -22.57 -8.26
C SER A 184 10.32 -23.14 -8.63
N TYR A 185 11.39 -22.74 -7.94
CA TYR A 185 12.77 -23.12 -8.29
C TYR A 185 13.42 -24.07 -7.27
N VAL A 186 13.11 -23.93 -5.96
CA VAL A 186 13.71 -24.80 -4.93
C VAL A 186 12.91 -26.09 -4.74
N TYR A 187 11.59 -25.98 -4.58
CA TYR A 187 10.71 -27.16 -4.46
C TYR A 187 10.50 -27.86 -5.82
N GLY A 188 10.48 -27.07 -6.89
CA GLY A 188 10.29 -27.53 -8.27
C GLY A 188 8.83 -27.45 -8.70
N LEU A 189 8.61 -26.85 -9.85
CA LEU A 189 7.30 -26.62 -10.44
C LEU A 189 6.59 -27.92 -10.81
N LYS A 190 7.34 -28.92 -11.30
CA LYS A 190 6.78 -30.25 -11.63
C LYS A 190 6.18 -30.91 -10.38
N ARG A 191 6.95 -30.93 -9.30
CA ARG A 191 6.52 -31.53 -8.02
C ARG A 191 5.29 -30.82 -7.46
N PHE A 192 5.27 -29.50 -7.52
CA PHE A 192 4.12 -28.71 -7.09
C PHE A 192 2.87 -28.98 -7.95
N ALA A 193 3.02 -29.09 -9.28
CA ALA A 193 1.89 -29.42 -10.16
C ALA A 193 1.33 -30.83 -9.92
N ASP A 194 2.21 -31.79 -9.65
CA ASP A 194 1.83 -33.18 -9.37
C ASP A 194 1.13 -33.28 -7.99
N ASP A 195 1.55 -32.50 -6.98
CA ASP A 195 0.87 -32.40 -5.68
C ASP A 195 -0.55 -31.82 -5.82
N ILE A 196 -0.72 -30.78 -6.67
CA ILE A 196 -2.05 -30.20 -6.95
C ILE A 196 -2.96 -31.21 -7.69
N GLU A 197 -2.40 -31.95 -8.65
CA GLU A 197 -3.13 -33.01 -9.35
C GLU A 197 -3.59 -34.10 -8.38
N LEU A 198 -2.75 -34.47 -7.41
CA LEU A 198 -3.10 -35.43 -6.37
C LEU A 198 -4.24 -34.91 -5.47
N MET A 199 -4.22 -33.63 -5.09
CA MET A 199 -5.24 -33.03 -4.22
C MET A 199 -6.58 -32.77 -4.93
N THR A 200 -6.56 -32.31 -6.18
CA THR A 200 -7.76 -31.82 -6.90
C THR A 200 -8.23 -32.74 -8.02
N GLY A 201 -7.44 -33.76 -8.38
CA GLY A 201 -7.69 -34.67 -9.49
C GLY A 201 -7.46 -34.06 -10.88
N ARG A 202 -6.98 -32.82 -10.97
CA ARG A 202 -6.67 -32.14 -12.24
C ARG A 202 -5.36 -31.39 -12.15
N ARG A 203 -4.49 -31.59 -13.15
CA ARG A 203 -3.22 -30.87 -13.24
C ARG A 203 -3.43 -29.39 -13.58
N PRO A 204 -2.72 -28.45 -12.91
CA PRO A 204 -2.80 -27.03 -13.26
C PRO A 204 -2.26 -26.81 -14.67
N GLY A 205 -3.03 -26.06 -15.48
CA GLY A 205 -2.66 -25.77 -16.87
C GLY A 205 -1.39 -24.93 -17.02
N LEU A 206 -0.85 -24.87 -18.24
CA LEU A 206 0.40 -24.15 -18.57
C LEU A 206 0.39 -22.67 -18.18
N TYR A 207 -0.79 -22.02 -18.21
CA TYR A 207 -0.94 -20.64 -17.75
C TYR A 207 -0.51 -20.47 -16.29
N TRP A 208 -1.01 -21.30 -15.38
CA TRP A 208 -0.69 -21.23 -13.96
C TRP A 208 0.79 -21.52 -13.70
N GLN A 209 1.34 -22.51 -14.40
CA GLN A 209 2.75 -22.86 -14.32
C GLN A 209 3.66 -21.71 -14.79
N ALA A 210 3.30 -21.01 -15.87
CA ALA A 210 4.03 -19.83 -16.35
C ALA A 210 3.88 -18.64 -15.40
N CYS A 211 2.70 -18.48 -14.78
CA CYS A 211 2.48 -17.45 -13.79
C CYS A 211 3.43 -17.63 -12.58
N TRP A 212 3.51 -18.84 -12.02
CA TRP A 212 4.36 -19.12 -10.86
C TRP A 212 5.85 -19.00 -11.16
N LYS A 213 6.32 -19.53 -12.30
CA LYS A 213 7.75 -19.57 -12.62
C LYS A 213 8.31 -18.23 -13.10
N TYR A 214 7.54 -17.48 -13.89
CA TYR A 214 8.05 -16.27 -14.56
C TYR A 214 7.25 -15.02 -14.23
N LEU A 215 5.92 -15.02 -14.39
CA LEU A 215 5.13 -13.77 -14.32
C LEU A 215 5.12 -13.16 -12.91
N SER A 216 4.80 -13.96 -11.89
CA SER A 216 4.74 -13.52 -10.50
C SER A 216 6.09 -13.02 -9.98
N PRO A 217 7.20 -13.77 -10.07
CA PRO A 217 8.49 -13.27 -9.60
C PRO A 217 8.97 -12.05 -10.39
N LEU A 218 8.70 -11.97 -11.71
CA LEU A 218 9.03 -10.80 -12.51
C LEU A 218 8.22 -9.56 -12.09
N ALA A 219 6.92 -9.72 -11.84
CA ALA A 219 6.06 -8.63 -11.40
C ALA A 219 6.44 -8.12 -10.00
N MET A 220 6.75 -9.03 -9.06
CA MET A 220 7.21 -8.64 -7.72
C MET A 220 8.55 -7.90 -7.79
N LEU A 221 9.49 -8.39 -8.62
CA LEU A 221 10.78 -7.74 -8.83
C LEU A 221 10.63 -6.37 -9.50
N SER A 222 9.74 -6.22 -10.49
CA SER A 222 9.54 -4.96 -11.18
C SER A 222 8.93 -3.89 -10.27
N ILE A 223 7.92 -4.25 -9.46
CA ILE A 223 7.33 -3.35 -8.47
C ILE A 223 8.38 -2.97 -7.43
N LEU A 224 9.17 -3.92 -6.92
CA LEU A 224 10.22 -3.63 -5.95
C LEU A 224 11.27 -2.65 -6.50
N VAL A 225 11.71 -2.83 -7.75
CA VAL A 225 12.64 -1.90 -8.42
C VAL A 225 12.00 -0.53 -8.63
N ALA A 226 10.72 -0.47 -9.00
CA ALA A 226 9.99 0.79 -9.15
C ALA A 226 9.89 1.54 -7.81
N SER A 227 9.55 0.85 -6.71
CA SER A 227 9.50 1.44 -5.37
C SER A 227 10.86 1.99 -4.93
N PHE A 228 11.97 1.29 -5.24
CA PHE A 228 13.31 1.83 -4.97
C PHE A 228 13.67 3.02 -5.85
N ALA A 229 13.24 3.02 -7.11
CA ALA A 229 13.47 4.13 -8.03
C ALA A 229 12.71 5.39 -7.58
N GLU A 230 11.46 5.25 -7.15
CA GLU A 230 10.63 6.34 -6.62
C GLU A 230 11.27 7.01 -5.40
N ILE A 231 11.72 6.21 -4.43
CA ILE A 231 12.46 6.71 -3.26
C ILE A 231 13.75 7.45 -3.68
N ALA A 232 14.43 6.98 -4.72
CA ALA A 232 15.67 7.60 -5.21
C ALA A 232 15.44 8.91 -5.97
N THR A 233 14.30 9.08 -6.66
CA THR A 233 14.00 10.27 -7.47
C THR A 233 13.24 11.34 -6.71
N GLU A 234 12.23 10.95 -5.93
CA GLU A 234 11.31 11.89 -5.26
C GLU A 234 11.70 12.14 -3.80
N GLY A 235 12.55 11.27 -3.24
CA GLY A 235 12.93 11.30 -1.84
C GLY A 235 11.85 10.75 -0.92
N SER A 236 12.21 10.40 0.32
CA SER A 236 11.26 9.91 1.32
C SER A 236 10.72 11.08 2.15
N GLY A 237 9.82 11.88 1.56
CA GLY A 237 9.10 12.94 2.26
C GLY A 237 7.84 12.42 2.94
N TYR A 238 7.31 13.17 3.92
CA TYR A 238 5.96 12.99 4.45
C TYR A 238 5.19 14.31 4.41
N PRO A 239 3.86 14.29 4.17
CA PRO A 239 3.05 15.49 4.14
C PRO A 239 2.86 16.02 5.57
N ALA A 240 3.53 17.12 5.92
CA ALA A 240 3.43 17.74 7.24
C ALA A 240 2.38 18.86 7.23
N TRP A 241 1.46 18.82 8.20
CA TRP A 241 0.44 19.87 8.36
C TRP A 241 1.02 21.14 9.00
N VAL A 242 1.01 22.26 8.27
CA VAL A 242 1.49 23.55 8.77
C VAL A 242 0.31 24.45 9.15
N ALA A 243 -0.01 24.48 10.45
CA ALA A 243 -1.16 25.20 10.99
C ALA A 243 -1.19 26.71 10.66
N SER A 244 -0.04 27.35 10.43
CA SER A 244 0.03 28.77 10.08
C SER A 244 -0.35 29.09 8.64
N ARG A 245 -0.25 28.12 7.73
CA ARG A 245 -0.57 28.28 6.30
C ARG A 245 -1.84 27.54 5.89
N GLY A 246 -2.24 26.53 6.66
CA GLY A 246 -3.37 25.67 6.30
C GLY A 246 -3.07 24.76 5.12
N GLU A 247 -1.79 24.54 4.81
CA GLU A 247 -1.33 23.72 3.69
C GLU A 247 -0.46 22.56 4.21
N THR A 248 -0.51 21.44 3.50
CA THR A 248 0.40 20.30 3.67
C THR A 248 1.70 20.57 2.91
N GLU A 249 2.81 20.58 3.62
CA GLU A 249 4.14 20.71 3.02
C GLU A 249 4.91 19.39 3.17
N ASN A 250 5.45 18.86 2.07
CA ASN A 250 6.30 17.66 2.14
C ASN A 250 7.59 17.99 2.88
N ARG A 251 7.85 17.27 3.97
CA ARG A 251 9.08 17.37 4.76
C ARG A 251 9.84 16.07 4.73
N GLU A 252 11.16 16.17 4.72
CA GLU A 252 12.03 14.99 4.77
C GLU A 252 11.94 14.29 6.13
N TRP A 253 12.04 12.96 6.14
CA TRP A 253 12.12 12.19 7.37
C TRP A 253 13.38 12.56 8.17
N PRO A 254 13.26 12.77 9.49
CA PRO A 254 14.44 12.94 10.32
C PRO A 254 15.26 11.64 10.37
N ASN A 255 16.58 11.75 10.54
CA ASN A 255 17.51 10.61 10.51
C ASN A 255 17.12 9.45 11.46
N TRP A 256 16.53 9.76 12.62
CA TRP A 256 16.06 8.73 13.56
C TRP A 256 14.88 7.94 13.00
N ALA A 257 14.00 8.56 12.22
CA ALA A 257 12.86 7.92 11.56
C ALA A 257 13.33 7.04 10.40
N VAL A 258 14.32 7.50 9.63
CA VAL A 258 14.98 6.66 8.61
C VAL A 258 15.64 5.42 9.24
N GLY A 259 16.28 5.59 10.40
CA GLY A 259 16.79 4.46 11.18
C GLY A 259 15.69 3.48 11.59
N LEU A 260 14.53 3.98 12.03
CA LEU A 260 13.37 3.16 12.37
C LEU A 260 12.83 2.41 11.15
N ILE A 261 12.70 3.07 10.00
CA ILE A 261 12.28 2.46 8.72
C ILE A 261 13.22 1.31 8.34
N ALA A 262 14.54 1.56 8.40
CA ALA A 262 15.53 0.52 8.10
C ALA A 262 15.40 -0.68 9.05
N VAL A 263 15.19 -0.43 10.34
CA VAL A 263 14.95 -1.50 11.33
C VAL A 263 13.68 -2.27 11.00
N LEU A 264 12.58 -1.62 10.62
CA LEU A 264 11.33 -2.30 10.26
C LEU A 264 11.52 -3.24 9.07
N ILE A 265 12.11 -2.74 7.97
CA ILE A 265 12.31 -3.53 6.75
C ILE A 265 13.29 -4.68 6.98
N LEU A 266 14.41 -4.40 7.66
CA LEU A 266 15.42 -5.42 7.95
C LEU A 266 14.92 -6.45 8.97
N ALA A 267 14.14 -6.05 9.97
CA ALA A 267 13.61 -6.96 10.97
C ALA A 267 12.71 -8.03 10.36
N SER A 268 12.00 -7.76 9.27
CA SER A 268 11.24 -8.77 8.53
C SER A 268 12.10 -9.52 7.51
N ALA A 269 12.88 -8.81 6.68
CA ALA A 269 13.58 -9.42 5.56
C ALA A 269 14.80 -10.25 5.97
N LEU A 270 15.44 -9.93 7.10
CA LEU A 270 16.67 -10.57 7.55
C LEU A 270 16.44 -11.99 8.11
N TRP A 271 15.21 -12.34 8.51
CA TRP A 271 14.92 -13.70 9.00
C TRP A 271 15.16 -14.77 7.93
N ILE A 272 14.86 -14.48 6.65
CA ILE A 272 15.04 -15.42 5.55
C ILE A 272 16.53 -15.83 5.39
N PRO A 273 17.47 -14.90 5.13
CA PRO A 273 18.89 -15.25 5.07
C PRO A 273 19.46 -15.63 6.43
N GLY A 274 18.96 -15.04 7.53
CA GLY A 274 19.42 -15.31 8.88
C GLY A 274 19.23 -16.76 9.29
N VAL A 275 18.04 -17.33 9.05
CA VAL A 275 17.75 -18.75 9.30
C VAL A 275 18.55 -19.65 8.36
N ALA A 276 18.70 -19.28 7.09
CA ALA A 276 19.50 -20.05 6.13
C ALA A 276 20.97 -20.14 6.56
N ILE A 277 21.55 -19.03 7.01
CA ILE A 277 22.93 -18.97 7.51
C ILE A 277 23.07 -19.73 8.83
N ALA A 278 22.14 -19.57 9.77
CA ALA A 278 22.16 -20.31 11.03
C ALA A 278 22.12 -21.83 10.81
N ARG A 279 21.28 -22.30 9.89
CA ARG A 279 21.24 -23.71 9.48
C ARG A 279 22.55 -24.16 8.82
N ALA A 280 23.18 -23.32 8.00
CA ALA A 280 24.49 -23.62 7.41
C ALA A 280 25.60 -23.78 8.47
N PHE A 281 25.52 -23.06 9.59
CA PHE A 281 26.43 -23.20 10.73
C PHE A 281 26.01 -24.29 11.74
N GLY A 282 24.94 -25.04 11.45
CA GLY A 282 24.45 -26.13 12.31
C GLY A 282 23.66 -25.67 13.55
N VAL A 283 23.25 -24.41 13.60
CA VAL A 283 22.38 -23.89 14.67
C VAL A 283 20.92 -24.02 14.23
N VAL A 284 20.21 -24.97 14.83
CA VAL A 284 18.76 -25.14 14.62
C VAL A 284 18.03 -24.23 15.62
N ILE A 285 17.55 -23.08 15.13
CA ILE A 285 16.84 -22.07 15.95
C ILE A 285 15.38 -22.48 16.21
N VAL A 286 14.77 -23.14 15.23
CA VAL A 286 13.38 -23.60 15.27
C VAL A 286 13.41 -25.11 15.07
N GLU A 287 12.88 -25.87 16.02
CA GLU A 287 12.71 -27.31 15.89
C GLU A 287 11.84 -27.59 14.65
N ASP A 288 12.30 -28.49 13.79
CA ASP A 288 11.52 -28.84 12.61
C ASP A 288 10.21 -29.50 13.04
N GLU A 289 9.09 -28.95 12.56
CA GLU A 289 7.77 -29.55 12.73
C GLU A 289 7.79 -30.98 12.15
N GLU A 290 7.25 -31.95 12.87
CA GLU A 290 7.05 -33.28 12.30
C GLU A 290 6.17 -33.18 11.06
N THR A 291 6.58 -33.80 9.95
CA THR A 291 5.82 -33.74 8.70
C THR A 291 4.41 -34.26 8.94
N ALA A 292 3.39 -33.42 8.72
CA ALA A 292 2.00 -33.83 8.81
C ALA A 292 1.73 -35.05 7.90
N TRP A 293 1.02 -36.05 8.43
CA TRP A 293 0.66 -37.23 7.65
C TRP A 293 -0.25 -36.84 6.48
N PHE A 294 0.14 -37.19 5.26
CA PHE A 294 -0.59 -36.88 4.04
C PHE A 294 -0.95 -38.17 3.27
N PRO A 295 -2.24 -38.47 3.03
CA PRO A 295 -2.72 -39.74 2.45
C PRO A 295 -2.53 -39.81 0.93
N ARG A 296 -1.28 -39.85 0.48
CA ARG A 296 -0.97 -39.84 -0.97
C ARG A 296 -1.50 -41.06 -1.71
N GLU A 297 -1.46 -42.23 -1.09
CA GLU A 297 -1.86 -43.49 -1.73
C GLU A 297 -3.38 -43.54 -1.91
N GLU A 298 -4.15 -43.19 -0.88
CA GLU A 298 -5.62 -43.14 -0.95
C GLU A 298 -6.12 -42.14 -1.99
N LEU A 299 -5.51 -40.95 -2.06
CA LEU A 299 -5.88 -39.93 -3.07
C LEU A 299 -5.52 -40.38 -4.48
N ARG A 300 -4.38 -41.06 -4.65
CA ARG A 300 -3.94 -41.58 -5.95
C ARG A 300 -4.89 -42.67 -6.46
N GLU A 301 -5.38 -43.52 -5.56
CA GLU A 301 -6.40 -44.52 -5.87
C GLU A 301 -7.77 -43.89 -6.17
N LEU A 302 -8.19 -42.90 -5.36
CA LEU A 302 -9.47 -42.20 -5.55
C LEU A 302 -9.55 -41.47 -6.89
N HIS A 303 -8.47 -40.80 -7.29
CA HIS A 303 -8.41 -40.00 -8.52
C HIS A 303 -7.86 -40.78 -9.73
N GLY A 304 -7.34 -42.00 -9.54
CA GLY A 304 -6.78 -42.82 -10.62
C GLY A 304 -5.59 -42.17 -11.33
N VAL A 305 -4.73 -41.46 -10.60
CA VAL A 305 -3.67 -40.61 -11.17
C VAL A 305 -2.47 -41.46 -11.61
N CYS A 306 -2.32 -41.60 -12.93
CA CYS A 306 -1.10 -42.13 -13.54
C CYS A 306 0.05 -41.12 -13.43
N PRO A 307 1.32 -41.57 -13.35
CA PRO A 307 2.47 -40.66 -13.37
C PRO A 307 2.45 -39.82 -14.66
N HIS A 308 2.44 -38.50 -14.51
CA HIS A 308 2.34 -37.58 -15.65
C HIS A 308 3.61 -37.60 -16.50
N ARG A 309 3.43 -37.74 -17.82
CA ARG A 309 4.52 -37.64 -18.79
C ARG A 309 4.66 -36.19 -19.24
N VAL A 310 5.86 -35.63 -19.06
CA VAL A 310 6.15 -34.22 -19.36
C VAL A 310 5.84 -33.94 -20.84
N THR A 311 5.06 -32.91 -21.11
CA THR A 311 4.72 -32.54 -22.49
C THR A 311 5.86 -31.73 -23.12
N MET A 312 5.98 -31.75 -24.45
CA MET A 312 7.06 -31.00 -25.14
C MET A 312 7.04 -29.49 -24.84
N ALA A 313 5.85 -28.93 -24.61
CA ALA A 313 5.69 -27.54 -24.18
C ALA A 313 6.24 -27.30 -22.77
N GLU A 314 6.08 -28.23 -21.84
CA GLU A 314 6.63 -28.13 -20.48
C GLU A 314 8.15 -28.23 -20.48
N THR A 315 8.72 -29.10 -21.31
CA THR A 315 10.17 -29.22 -21.47
C THR A 315 10.77 -27.98 -22.13
N LEU A 316 10.10 -27.40 -23.12
CA LEU A 316 10.63 -26.25 -23.87
C LEU A 316 10.40 -24.91 -23.15
N LEU A 317 9.27 -24.74 -22.46
CA LEU A 317 8.91 -23.48 -21.79
C LEU A 317 9.43 -23.43 -20.34
N PHE A 318 9.51 -24.57 -19.65
CA PHE A 318 9.88 -24.64 -18.23
C PHE A 318 11.18 -25.40 -17.97
N CYS A 319 11.84 -25.95 -18.99
CA CYS A 319 13.09 -26.71 -18.86
C CYS A 319 12.97 -27.91 -17.89
N ILE A 320 11.77 -28.48 -17.80
CA ILE A 320 11.46 -29.66 -16.98
C ILE A 320 11.93 -30.92 -17.74
N ARG A 321 12.93 -31.63 -17.20
CA ARG A 321 13.33 -32.96 -17.70
C ARG A 321 12.42 -34.06 -17.15
N GLU A 322 12.33 -35.19 -17.86
CA GLU A 322 11.54 -36.36 -17.42
C GLU A 322 11.99 -36.86 -16.04
N ASP A 323 13.29 -36.75 -15.72
CA ASP A 323 13.90 -37.14 -14.43
C ASP A 323 13.52 -36.26 -13.23
N GLY A 324 12.78 -35.16 -13.45
CA GLY A 324 12.39 -34.22 -12.38
C GLY A 324 13.47 -33.23 -11.94
N SER A 325 14.68 -33.27 -12.54
CA SER A 325 15.69 -32.23 -12.38
C SER A 325 15.34 -30.99 -13.22
N GLU A 326 15.17 -29.85 -12.57
CA GLU A 326 15.06 -28.55 -13.26
C GLU A 326 16.46 -27.95 -13.41
N GLY A 327 17.04 -28.01 -14.62
CA GLY A 327 18.31 -27.35 -14.92
C GLY A 327 18.11 -25.90 -15.38
N LEU A 328 19.18 -25.08 -15.33
CA LEU A 328 19.21 -23.84 -16.11
C LEU A 328 18.98 -24.20 -17.58
N CYS A 329 18.19 -23.38 -18.29
CA CYS A 329 17.84 -23.50 -19.70
C CYS A 329 19.05 -23.31 -20.65
N CYS A 330 20.18 -23.95 -20.37
CA CYS A 330 21.25 -24.15 -21.32
C CYS A 330 21.06 -25.53 -21.96
N PRO A 331 21.02 -25.62 -23.29
CA PRO A 331 20.97 -26.90 -23.97
C PRO A 331 22.29 -27.63 -23.71
N THR A 332 22.30 -28.55 -22.74
CA THR A 332 23.29 -29.61 -22.73
C THR A 332 22.83 -30.67 -23.71
N ARG A 333 23.71 -30.93 -24.69
CA ARG A 333 23.58 -31.96 -25.73
C ARG A 333 23.01 -33.25 -25.11
N PRO A 334 22.06 -33.93 -25.77
CA PRO A 334 21.59 -35.23 -25.28
C PRO A 334 22.79 -36.17 -25.12
N PRO A 335 22.82 -37.02 -24.07
CA PRO A 335 23.79 -38.10 -24.03
C PRO A 335 23.61 -38.91 -25.31
N ASP A 336 24.72 -39.19 -25.99
CA ASP A 336 24.72 -39.95 -27.22
C ASP A 336 23.95 -41.26 -26.99
N GLY A 337 23.07 -41.60 -27.94
CA GLY A 337 22.16 -42.72 -27.82
C GLY A 337 22.92 -44.01 -27.52
N GLU A 338 22.36 -44.81 -26.60
CA GLU A 338 22.66 -46.23 -26.57
C GLU A 338 22.25 -46.78 -27.95
N GLU A 339 23.26 -47.15 -28.74
CA GLU A 339 23.10 -47.95 -29.93
C GLU A 339 22.52 -49.30 -29.49
N ASP A 340 21.25 -49.55 -29.83
CA ASP A 340 20.68 -50.88 -29.83
C ASP A 340 21.43 -51.72 -30.90
N GLU A 341 22.56 -52.32 -30.51
CA GLU A 341 23.12 -53.49 -31.20
C GLU A 341 22.37 -54.74 -30.72
N ASP A 342 21.17 -54.95 -31.27
CA ASP A 342 20.58 -56.29 -31.34
C ASP A 342 21.28 -57.05 -32.48
N ASP A 343 22.31 -57.82 -32.12
CA ASP A 343 23.05 -58.72 -32.98
C ASP A 343 22.17 -59.96 -33.30
N ASP A 344 21.87 -60.14 -34.58
CA ASP A 344 21.34 -61.38 -35.15
C ASP A 344 22.37 -62.50 -34.96
N THR A 345 22.07 -63.55 -34.17
CA THR A 345 22.43 -64.96 -34.49
C THR A 345 21.76 -66.00 -33.60
#